data_AF-A0AAU8TVA7-F1
#
_entry.id   AF-A0AAU8TVA7-F1
#
_cell.length_a   1.000
_cell.length_b   1.000
_cell.length_c   1.000
_cell.angle_alpha   90.00
_cell.angle_beta   90.00
_cell.angle_gamma   90.00
#
_symmetry.space_group_name_H-M   'P 1'
#
loop_
_entity.id
_entity.type
_entity.pdbx_description
1 polymer ?
#
loop_
_entity_poly.entity_id
_entity_poly.type
_entity_poly.pdbx_seq_one_letter_code
_entity_poly.pdbx_strand_id
1 'polypeptide(L)'
;MPACPKRFFLRAFQRRQSGMTLIEVLVALLILAIGLMGTAMLQLNALKYTDSARMTSQASFIAYDLLDRIRANAGADYSWGSAEPAPRSTSTASVRDLDLHDFEANIIGFAGEGAKGSVALSGHEVTISISWQDARAANRPGARETFTLTSRIANDQGALQ
;
A
#
# COMPACT_ATOMS: atom_id res chain seq x y z
N MET A 1 -72.71 15.25 -51.70
CA MET A 1 -71.41 14.69 -51.27
C MET A 1 -70.31 15.50 -51.95
N PRO A 2 -69.17 15.85 -51.30
CA PRO A 2 -68.41 14.98 -50.41
C PRO A 2 -68.27 15.48 -48.97
N ALA A 3 -68.00 14.51 -48.10
CA ALA A 3 -67.73 14.63 -46.69
C ALA A 3 -66.24 14.89 -46.43
N CYS A 4 -65.91 15.45 -45.26
CA CYS A 4 -64.57 15.36 -44.69
C CYS A 4 -64.68 14.96 -43.20
N PRO A 5 -63.82 14.04 -42.70
CA PRO A 5 -64.18 13.13 -41.62
C PRO A 5 -63.77 13.61 -40.22
N LYS A 6 -64.45 13.02 -39.24
CA LYS A 6 -64.20 13.14 -37.80
C LYS A 6 -62.75 12.74 -37.48
N ARG A 7 -61.97 13.65 -36.89
CA ARG A 7 -60.67 13.32 -36.27
C ARG A 7 -60.91 12.30 -35.17
N PHE A 8 -60.38 11.11 -35.38
CA PHE A 8 -60.39 10.00 -34.44
C PHE A 8 -59.56 10.41 -33.22
N PHE A 9 -60.23 10.64 -32.08
CA PHE A 9 -59.55 10.74 -30.80
C PHE A 9 -58.89 9.38 -30.54
N LEU A 10 -57.57 9.30 -30.71
CA LEU A 10 -56.77 8.22 -30.20
C LEU A 10 -56.92 8.23 -28.68
N ARG A 11 -57.80 7.37 -28.16
CA ARG A 11 -57.83 7.02 -26.73
C ARG A 11 -56.47 6.41 -26.41
N ALA A 12 -55.61 7.20 -25.77
CA ALA A 12 -54.49 6.65 -25.04
C ALA A 12 -55.07 5.65 -24.03
N PHE A 13 -54.73 4.38 -24.20
CA PHE A 13 -55.02 3.34 -23.22
C PHE A 13 -54.32 3.77 -21.93
N GLN A 14 -55.04 4.41 -21.02
CA GLN A 14 -54.61 4.60 -19.64
C GLN A 14 -54.41 3.19 -19.10
N ARG A 15 -53.16 2.70 -19.11
CA ARG A 15 -52.82 1.46 -18.42
C ARG A 15 -53.22 1.68 -16.97
N ARG A 16 -54.25 0.98 -16.51
CA ARG A 16 -54.58 0.90 -15.10
C ARG A 16 -53.30 0.52 -14.37
N GLN A 17 -52.85 1.38 -13.47
CA GLN A 17 -51.76 1.09 -12.56
C GLN A 17 -52.19 -0.10 -11.71
N SER A 18 -51.79 -1.31 -12.13
CA SER A 18 -51.84 -2.48 -11.27
C SER A 18 -50.87 -2.18 -10.14
N GLY A 19 -51.36 -2.11 -8.90
CA GLY A 19 -50.50 -1.90 -7.74
C GLY A 19 -49.37 -2.91 -7.73
N MET A 20 -48.17 -2.47 -7.34
CA MET A 20 -47.02 -3.37 -7.14
C MET A 20 -47.45 -4.48 -6.19
N THR A 21 -47.19 -5.73 -6.58
CA THR A 21 -47.53 -6.86 -5.73
C THR A 21 -46.62 -6.84 -4.49
N LEU A 22 -47.10 -7.26 -3.32
CA LEU A 22 -46.28 -7.29 -2.09
C LEU A 22 -45.03 -8.18 -2.27
N ILE A 23 -45.12 -9.20 -3.14
CA ILE A 23 -44.00 -10.07 -3.51
C ILE A 23 -42.93 -9.34 -4.33
N GLU A 24 -43.30 -8.36 -5.16
CA GLU A 24 -42.36 -7.59 -5.98
C GLU A 24 -41.44 -6.72 -5.13
N VAL A 25 -41.99 -6.06 -4.09
CA VAL A 25 -41.18 -5.28 -3.14
C VAL A 25 -40.27 -6.19 -2.30
N LEU A 26 -40.76 -7.35 -1.87
CA LEU A 26 -39.94 -8.35 -1.15
C LEU A 26 -38.76 -8.83 -1.99
N VAL A 27 -38.99 -9.14 -3.27
CA VAL A 27 -37.93 -9.57 -4.19
C VAL A 27 -36.94 -8.44 -4.45
N ALA A 28 -37.41 -7.19 -4.62
CA ALA A 28 -36.53 -6.03 -4.79
C ALA A 28 -35.62 -5.80 -3.56
N LEU A 29 -36.18 -5.89 -2.35
CA LEU A 29 -35.42 -5.77 -1.10
C LEU A 29 -34.43 -6.94 -0.92
N LEU A 30 -34.79 -8.15 -1.34
CA LEU A 30 -33.89 -9.31 -1.32
C LEU A 30 -32.68 -9.09 -2.24
N ILE A 31 -32.91 -8.68 -3.48
CA ILE A 31 -31.84 -8.39 -4.45
C ILE A 31 -30.95 -7.25 -3.92
N LEU A 32 -31.55 -6.19 -3.38
CA LEU A 32 -30.82 -5.08 -2.77
C LEU A 32 -29.96 -5.54 -1.60
N ALA A 33 -30.49 -6.37 -0.69
CA ALA A 33 -29.76 -6.88 0.45
C ALA A 33 -28.52 -7.70 0.02
N ILE A 34 -28.67 -8.56 -1.00
CA ILE A 34 -27.55 -9.33 -1.58
C ILE A 34 -26.53 -8.38 -2.23
N GLY A 35 -26.99 -7.37 -2.98
CA GLY A 35 -26.12 -6.37 -3.61
C GLY A 35 -25.29 -5.59 -2.59
N LEU A 36 -25.92 -5.12 -1.50
CA LEU A 36 -25.24 -4.39 -0.43
C LEU A 36 -24.20 -5.26 0.28
N MET A 37 -24.52 -6.53 0.55
CA MET A 37 -23.55 -7.48 1.13
C MET A 37 -22.33 -7.68 0.21
N GLY A 38 -22.55 -7.75 -1.10
CA GLY A 38 -21.46 -7.79 -2.09
C GLY A 38 -20.56 -6.55 -2.02
N THR A 39 -21.15 -5.34 -1.94
CA THR A 39 -20.37 -4.10 -1.84
C THR A 39 -19.59 -3.98 -0.53
N ALA A 40 -20.14 -4.47 0.59
CA ALA A 40 -19.45 -4.46 1.88
C ALA A 40 -18.16 -5.29 1.84
N MET A 41 -18.19 -6.47 1.21
CA MET A 41 -16.98 -7.29 1.01
C MET A 41 -15.93 -6.58 0.15
N LEU A 42 -16.35 -5.90 -0.93
CA LEU A 42 -15.43 -5.12 -1.75
C LEU A 42 -14.78 -3.97 -0.97
N GLN A 43 -15.55 -3.27 -0.13
CA GLN A 43 -15.02 -2.20 0.73
C GLN A 43 -13.98 -2.72 1.73
N LEU A 44 -14.25 -3.87 2.37
CA LEU A 44 -13.30 -4.48 3.30
C LEU A 44 -11.98 -4.87 2.60
N ASN A 45 -12.06 -5.42 1.38
CA ASN A 45 -10.86 -5.74 0.60
C ASN A 45 -10.12 -4.47 0.16
N ALA A 46 -10.83 -3.44 -0.27
CA ALA A 46 -10.23 -2.16 -0.64
C ALA A 46 -9.45 -1.54 0.53
N LEU A 47 -10.00 -1.61 1.76
CA LEU A 47 -9.32 -1.12 2.96
C LEU A 47 -8.02 -1.91 3.22
N LYS A 48 -8.07 -3.25 3.12
CA LYS A 48 -6.88 -4.10 3.28
C LYS A 48 -5.77 -3.74 2.30
N TYR A 49 -6.11 -3.56 1.02
CA TYR A 49 -5.12 -3.17 0.00
C TYR A 49 -4.59 -1.77 0.20
N THR A 50 -5.42 -0.83 0.67
CA THR A 50 -5.02 0.54 0.99
C THR A 50 -3.99 0.56 2.12
N ASP A 51 -4.25 -0.22 3.18
CA ASP A 51 -3.32 -0.33 4.32
C ASP A 51 -1.98 -0.94 3.89
N SER A 52 -1.99 -2.03 3.13
CA SER A 52 -0.76 -2.65 2.61
C SER A 52 0.02 -1.67 1.72
N ALA A 53 -0.65 -1.01 0.76
CA ALA A 53 -0.02 -0.01 -0.11
C ALA A 53 0.59 1.16 0.68
N ARG A 54 -0.06 1.61 1.76
CA ARG A 54 0.47 2.62 2.67
C ARG A 54 1.75 2.15 3.35
N MET A 55 1.79 0.91 3.84
CA MET A 55 2.98 0.33 4.48
C MET A 55 4.16 0.26 3.50
N THR A 56 3.92 -0.24 2.29
CA THR A 56 4.95 -0.29 1.23
C THR A 56 5.42 1.11 0.83
N SER A 57 4.52 2.09 0.79
CA SER A 57 4.87 3.50 0.52
C SER A 57 5.77 4.07 1.62
N GLN A 58 5.44 3.83 2.89
CA GLN A 58 6.27 4.26 4.03
C GLN A 58 7.64 3.59 4.02
N ALA A 59 7.71 2.28 3.76
CA ALA A 59 8.97 1.56 3.59
C ALA A 59 9.81 2.17 2.45
N SER A 60 9.17 2.52 1.33
CA SER A 60 9.85 3.17 0.20
C SER A 60 10.46 4.50 0.61
N PHE A 61 9.69 5.38 1.29
CA PHE A 61 10.21 6.67 1.75
C PHE A 61 11.41 6.51 2.70
N ILE A 62 11.34 5.59 3.65
CA ILE A 62 12.42 5.32 4.60
C ILE A 62 13.67 4.77 3.88
N ALA A 63 13.48 3.87 2.90
CA ALA A 63 14.59 3.32 2.12
C ALA A 63 15.27 4.39 1.25
N TYR A 64 14.50 5.27 0.61
CA TYR A 64 15.05 6.38 -0.17
C TYR A 64 15.78 7.40 0.71
N ASP A 65 15.24 7.75 1.88
CA ASP A 65 15.92 8.62 2.84
C ASP A 65 17.29 8.06 3.24
N LEU A 66 17.36 6.78 3.60
CA LEU A 66 18.63 6.14 3.92
C LEU A 66 19.56 6.08 2.71
N LEU A 67 19.05 5.76 1.52
CA LEU A 67 19.87 5.72 0.30
C LEU A 67 20.52 7.08 0.01
N ASP A 68 19.77 8.17 0.18
CA ASP A 68 20.29 9.51 -0.05
C ASP A 68 21.34 9.91 1.01
N ARG A 69 21.17 9.47 2.27
CA ARG A 69 22.20 9.60 3.32
C ARG A 69 23.47 8.82 3.00
N ILE A 70 23.33 7.58 2.51
CA ILE A 70 24.47 6.75 2.05
C ILE A 70 25.23 7.46 0.91
N ARG A 71 24.50 8.05 -0.04
CA ARG A 71 25.11 8.81 -1.14
C ARG A 71 25.81 10.08 -0.65
N ALA A 72 25.23 10.78 0.32
CA ALA A 72 25.85 11.95 0.92
C ALA A 72 27.13 11.59 1.71
N ASN A 73 27.22 10.37 2.24
CA ASN A 73 28.35 9.84 2.99
C ASN A 73 29.01 8.65 2.27
N ALA A 74 29.31 8.81 0.98
CA ALA A 74 29.77 7.76 0.06
C ALA A 74 31.10 7.06 0.44
N GLY A 75 31.79 7.53 1.48
CA GLY A 75 33.03 6.92 1.99
C GLY A 75 32.84 5.96 3.17
N ALA A 76 31.64 5.86 3.74
CA ALA A 76 31.38 5.02 4.90
C ALA A 76 30.78 3.65 4.52
N ASP A 77 31.13 2.61 5.26
CA ASP A 77 30.57 1.28 5.10
C ASP A 77 29.22 1.17 5.84
N TYR A 78 28.13 1.27 5.10
CA TYR A 78 26.76 1.11 5.62
C TYR A 78 26.28 -0.35 5.71
N SER A 79 27.13 -1.35 5.48
CA SER A 79 26.74 -2.77 5.62
C SER A 79 26.22 -3.05 7.02
N TRP A 80 24.97 -3.52 7.11
CA TRP A 80 24.29 -3.79 8.38
C TRP A 80 23.23 -4.89 8.22
N GLY A 81 23.31 -5.92 9.08
CA GLY A 81 22.42 -7.08 9.02
C GLY A 81 21.14 -6.91 9.85
N SER A 82 20.04 -7.51 9.40
CA SER A 82 18.76 -7.50 10.13
C SER A 82 18.75 -8.27 11.45
N ALA A 83 19.80 -9.06 11.73
CA ALA A 83 19.97 -9.79 12.97
C ALA A 83 20.80 -9.00 14.00
N GLU A 84 21.46 -7.93 13.58
CA GLU A 84 22.29 -7.10 14.42
C GLU A 84 21.44 -5.98 15.02
N PRO A 85 21.60 -5.66 16.32
CA PRO A 85 20.97 -4.46 16.88
C PRO A 85 21.44 -3.21 16.11
N ALA A 86 20.58 -2.21 15.89
CA ALA A 86 21.08 -0.96 15.34
C ALA A 86 22.15 -0.35 16.26
N PRO A 87 23.10 0.39 15.66
CA PRO A 87 24.02 1.21 16.41
C PRO A 87 23.28 2.13 17.39
N ARG A 88 23.93 2.43 18.53
CA ARG A 88 23.34 3.30 19.55
C ARG A 88 23.59 4.75 19.18
N SER A 89 22.54 5.57 19.22
CA SER A 89 22.68 7.03 19.19
C SER A 89 23.33 7.52 20.48
N THR A 90 24.60 7.94 20.36
CA THR A 90 25.37 8.56 21.44
C THR A 90 25.95 9.88 20.93
N SER A 91 26.40 10.77 21.83
CA SER A 91 26.98 12.07 21.45
C SER A 91 28.27 11.98 20.62
N THR A 92 28.88 10.78 20.56
CA THR A 92 30.09 10.48 19.79
C THR A 92 29.83 9.48 18.67
N ALA A 93 28.56 9.18 18.36
CA ALA A 93 28.22 8.26 17.28
C ALA A 93 28.69 8.82 15.92
N SER A 94 29.15 7.92 15.05
CA SER A 94 29.44 8.31 13.67
C SER A 94 28.15 8.69 12.94
N VAL A 95 28.25 9.48 11.87
CA VAL A 95 27.10 9.84 11.02
C VAL A 95 26.37 8.57 10.55
N ARG A 96 27.14 7.56 10.13
CA ARG A 96 26.62 6.26 9.69
C ARG A 96 25.86 5.51 10.80
N ASP A 97 26.34 5.56 12.03
CA ASP A 97 25.65 4.91 13.16
C ASP A 97 24.35 5.62 13.53
N LEU A 98 24.34 6.96 13.46
CA LEU A 98 23.13 7.75 13.67
C LEU A 98 22.09 7.47 12.56
N ASP A 99 22.52 7.42 11.30
CA ASP A 99 21.65 7.11 10.17
C ASP A 99 21.01 5.71 10.29
N LEU A 100 21.79 4.70 10.66
CA LEU A 100 21.28 3.34 10.87
C LEU A 100 20.35 3.25 12.08
N HIS A 101 20.62 4.01 13.15
CA HIS A 101 19.73 4.12 14.29
C HIS A 101 18.38 4.74 13.91
N ASP A 102 18.41 5.89 13.21
CA ASP A 102 17.21 6.57 12.74
C ASP A 102 16.42 5.68 11.78
N PHE A 103 17.12 4.95 10.90
CA PHE A 103 16.50 4.00 9.98
C PHE A 103 15.75 2.88 10.71
N GLU A 104 16.38 2.21 11.68
CA GLU A 104 15.69 1.17 12.46
C GLU A 104 14.54 1.75 13.28
N ALA A 105 14.74 2.91 13.92
CA ALA A 105 13.70 3.58 14.71
C ALA A 105 12.48 3.94 13.86
N ASN A 106 12.70 4.45 12.64
CA ASN A 106 11.62 4.76 11.70
C ASN A 106 10.87 3.51 11.26
N ILE A 107 11.58 2.41 10.97
CA ILE A 107 10.97 1.12 10.62
C ILE A 107 10.08 0.60 11.76
N ILE A 108 10.61 0.58 12.98
CA ILE A 108 9.86 0.15 14.17
C ILE A 108 8.66 1.07 14.42
N GLY A 109 8.83 2.38 14.20
CA GLY A 109 7.79 3.38 14.40
C GLY A 109 6.53 3.16 13.53
N PHE A 110 6.69 2.72 12.28
CA PHE A 110 5.54 2.49 11.39
C PHE A 110 5.06 1.02 11.35
N ALA A 111 5.98 0.06 11.47
CA ALA A 111 5.69 -1.36 11.27
C ALA A 111 5.72 -2.21 12.56
N GLY A 112 6.11 -1.62 13.69
CA GLY A 112 6.18 -2.27 15.00
C GLY A 112 7.48 -3.03 15.26
N GLU A 113 7.65 -3.54 16.47
CA GLU A 113 8.92 -4.15 16.97
C GLU A 113 9.35 -5.42 16.20
N GLY A 114 8.43 -6.07 15.49
CA GLY A 114 8.72 -7.23 14.65
C GLY A 114 9.27 -6.90 13.26
N ALA A 115 9.36 -5.61 12.91
CA ALA A 115 9.92 -5.14 11.66
C ALA A 115 11.44 -5.09 11.71
N LYS A 116 12.08 -5.30 10.55
CA LYS A 116 13.53 -5.43 10.43
C LYS A 116 14.01 -4.76 9.16
N GLY A 117 15.07 -3.96 9.27
CA GLY A 117 15.81 -3.41 8.14
C GLY A 117 17.15 -4.13 7.95
N SER A 118 17.71 -4.05 6.75
CA SER A 118 19.10 -4.41 6.48
C SER A 118 19.64 -3.64 5.29
N VAL A 119 20.96 -3.49 5.25
CA VAL A 119 21.70 -2.85 4.17
C VAL A 119 22.83 -3.78 3.77
N ALA A 120 22.85 -4.18 2.51
CA ALA A 120 23.92 -4.96 1.92
C ALA A 120 24.65 -4.12 0.87
N LEU A 121 25.98 -4.15 0.93
CA LEU A 121 26.86 -3.51 -0.06
C LEU A 121 27.51 -4.58 -0.92
N SER A 122 27.42 -4.42 -2.24
CA SER A 122 28.07 -5.29 -3.23
C SER A 122 28.79 -4.43 -4.26
N GLY A 123 30.07 -4.13 -4.00
CA GLY A 123 30.88 -3.23 -4.83
C GLY A 123 30.27 -1.82 -4.88
N HIS A 124 29.70 -1.45 -6.03
CA HIS A 124 29.05 -0.16 -6.25
C HIS A 124 27.53 -0.19 -6.06
N GLU A 125 26.97 -1.30 -5.56
CA GLU A 125 25.53 -1.48 -5.43
C GLU A 125 25.13 -1.60 -3.96
N VAL A 126 24.19 -0.76 -3.55
CA VAL A 126 23.57 -0.76 -2.22
C VAL A 126 22.21 -1.42 -2.36
N THR A 127 21.94 -2.42 -1.53
CA THR A 127 20.63 -3.06 -1.41
C THR A 127 20.09 -2.85 -0.01
N ILE A 128 19.02 -2.07 0.08
CA ILE A 128 18.28 -1.80 1.32
C ILE A 128 17.07 -2.72 1.33
N SER A 129 16.89 -3.48 2.41
CA SER A 129 15.73 -4.35 2.59
C SER A 129 15.00 -3.98 3.87
N ILE A 130 13.68 -3.86 3.79
CA ILE A 130 12.81 -3.59 4.93
C ILE A 130 11.75 -4.67 4.95
N SER A 131 11.62 -5.38 6.06
CA SER A 131 10.63 -6.44 6.24
C SER A 131 9.73 -6.17 7.43
N TRP A 132 8.44 -6.40 7.27
CA TRP A 132 7.45 -6.27 8.33
C TRP A 132 6.47 -7.44 8.31
N GLN A 133 5.68 -7.58 9.37
CA GLN A 133 4.61 -8.55 9.40
C GLN A 133 3.37 -7.97 8.73
N ASP A 134 2.84 -8.66 7.72
CA ASP A 134 1.57 -8.33 7.08
C ASP A 134 0.64 -9.55 7.02
N ALA A 135 0.22 -10.00 8.20
CA ALA A 135 -0.75 -11.08 8.33
C ALA A 135 -2.14 -10.70 7.78
N ARG A 136 -2.45 -9.40 7.68
CA ARG A 136 -3.75 -8.89 7.25
C ARG A 136 -3.92 -8.98 5.73
N ALA A 137 -2.90 -8.58 4.97
CA ALA A 137 -2.92 -8.73 3.52
C ALA A 137 -2.80 -10.20 3.11
N ALA A 138 -1.92 -10.97 3.76
CA ALA A 138 -1.67 -12.36 3.41
C ALA A 138 -2.73 -13.35 3.92
N ASN A 139 -3.65 -12.90 4.80
CA ASN A 139 -4.62 -13.75 5.51
C ASN A 139 -3.98 -14.99 6.17
N ARG A 140 -2.73 -14.84 6.64
CA ARG A 140 -1.92 -15.89 7.25
C ARG A 140 -1.13 -15.32 8.44
N PRO A 141 -1.25 -15.91 9.64
CA PRO A 141 -0.44 -15.51 10.79
C PRO A 141 1.06 -15.62 10.47
N GLY A 142 1.84 -14.62 10.87
CA GLY A 142 3.29 -14.61 10.67
C GLY A 142 3.75 -14.35 9.23
N ALA A 143 2.85 -14.08 8.29
CA ALA A 143 3.25 -13.64 6.96
C ALA A 143 4.04 -12.33 7.02
N ARG A 144 5.12 -12.27 6.25
CA ARG A 144 5.98 -11.10 6.15
C ARG A 144 6.00 -10.58 4.74
N GLU A 145 6.02 -9.27 4.62
CA GLU A 145 6.27 -8.58 3.38
C GLU A 145 7.65 -7.93 3.47
N THR A 146 8.38 -7.95 2.35
CA THR A 146 9.71 -7.36 2.25
C THR A 146 9.73 -6.39 1.07
N PHE A 147 10.10 -5.15 1.36
CA PHE A 147 10.44 -4.15 0.36
C PHE A 147 11.95 -4.13 0.18
N THR A 148 12.40 -4.18 -1.08
CA THR A 148 13.82 -4.12 -1.42
C THR A 148 14.06 -2.99 -2.41
N LEU A 149 15.00 -2.10 -2.06
CA LEU A 149 15.48 -1.03 -2.90
C LEU A 149 16.95 -1.26 -3.23
N THR A 150 17.26 -1.34 -4.51
CA THR A 150 18.62 -1.52 -5.00
C THR A 150 19.03 -0.31 -5.81
N SER A 151 20.21 0.26 -5.51
CA SER A 151 20.74 1.41 -6.21
C SER A 151 22.25 1.31 -6.37
N ARG A 152 22.75 1.77 -7.51
CA ARG A 152 24.17 2.02 -7.71
C ARG A 152 24.60 3.31 -7.00
N ILE A 153 25.75 3.29 -6.34
CA ILE A 153 26.45 4.45 -5.77
C ILE A 153 27.78 4.64 -6.50
N ALA A 154 28.10 5.89 -6.86
CA ALA A 154 29.40 6.23 -7.42
C ALA A 154 30.45 6.17 -6.30
N ASN A 155 31.53 5.42 -6.50
CA ASN A 155 32.63 5.38 -5.55
C ASN A 155 33.85 5.98 -6.26
N ASP A 156 34.20 7.23 -5.97
CA ASP A 156 35.37 7.93 -6.54
C ASP A 156 36.71 7.43 -5.94
N GLN A 157 36.80 6.15 -5.61
CA GLN A 157 38.00 5.49 -5.08
C GLN A 157 39.01 5.11 -6.19
N GLY A 158 38.72 5.44 -7.46
CA GLY A 158 39.55 5.07 -8.63
C GLY A 158 40.41 6.19 -9.24
N ALA A 159 40.39 7.41 -8.69
CA ALA A 159 41.04 8.58 -9.31
C ALA A 159 42.41 8.97 -8.70
N LEU A 160 43.00 8.16 -7.82
CA LEU A 160 44.31 8.43 -7.20
C LEU A 160 45.25 7.21 -7.20
N GLN A 161 45.47 6.63 -8.39
CA GLN A 161 46.68 5.83 -8.66
C GLN A 161 47.49 6.46 -9.79
#